data_AF-A0A378PRT3-F1
#
_entry.id   AF-A0A378PRT3-F1
#
_cell.length_a   1.000
_cell.length_b   1.000
_cell.length_c   1.000
_cell.angle_alpha   90.00
_cell.angle_beta   90.00
_cell.angle_gamma   90.00
#
_symmetry.space_group_name_H-M   'P 1'
#
loop_
_entity.id
_entity.type
_entity.pdbx_description
1 polymer ?
#
loop_
_entity_poly.entity_id
_entity_poly.type
_entity_poly.pdbx_seq_one_letter_code
_entity_poly.pdbx_strand_id
1 'polypeptide(L)'
;MPLHSNTDLDHDDEIIEDSNPTDNPEFANMLIKRRSILKGGAGLITASFFSSLLLMGCATGEGTATIATNGAGKRPTALKFTAVPHYTGGDMIVADGYRAELILPMGMPIVSGLGEWTDDRMVVGKSFKYRMGDNHDGMWFFGLKNGSDAPDVSERGLLAMNHEYTNSNLNPIENYSDQDDTAPKISQKRRLANDVRREIHAHGVSVVEVKRTPTGYELIKDSPFNKRYTSGTPAQLSGVAKGSEFVKTRLDPQGLSSVGINNQCGAGLSPWGTYLTTEENFLNVFARGADKDIIGDKNDKRLARYGLKEDTIDDPAYSWHTPKDGQAGEFDHWDITAKAGKTATDDYRHTFNTFGYITEIDPFNPKAKAVKRTSLGRFAHENCAFAPPNEGEPLVFYMGDDARGEYIYKFVSDAKWTNADVGGGLAVGDKYLDKGTLFVAVFHDDGTGQWREPSKKNPMLADFENDAEIAVFARMAGDKVGATKMDRPDDARREKSRSFLQ
;
A
#
# COMPACT_ATOMS: atom_id res chain seq x y z
N MET A 1 34.28 -14.32 -18.36
CA MET A 1 32.86 -14.74 -18.31
C MET A 1 32.13 -13.92 -19.36
N PRO A 2 31.26 -14.50 -20.19
CA PRO A 2 30.58 -13.72 -21.21
C PRO A 2 29.62 -12.74 -20.55
N LEU A 3 29.68 -11.49 -21.00
CA LEU A 3 28.74 -10.42 -20.67
C LEU A 3 27.32 -10.92 -20.94
N HIS A 4 26.45 -10.80 -19.93
CA HIS A 4 25.01 -11.01 -20.08
C HIS A 4 24.51 -10.16 -21.26
N SER A 5 23.79 -10.80 -22.19
CA SER A 5 23.20 -10.17 -23.36
C SER A 5 22.15 -9.13 -22.94
N ASN A 6 22.28 -7.91 -23.46
CA ASN A 6 21.35 -6.78 -23.33
C ASN A 6 20.00 -7.01 -24.07
N THR A 7 19.46 -8.22 -24.13
CA THR A 7 18.27 -8.52 -24.96
C THR A 7 17.01 -8.88 -24.22
N ASP A 8 17.06 -9.19 -22.92
CA ASP A 8 15.85 -9.45 -22.14
C ASP A 8 15.82 -8.50 -20.94
N LEU A 9 15.53 -7.22 -21.21
CA LEU A 9 14.69 -6.49 -20.27
C LEU A 9 13.30 -7.10 -20.47
N ASP A 10 13.06 -8.27 -19.85
CA ASP A 10 11.70 -8.71 -19.58
C ASP A 10 11.08 -7.52 -18.85
N HIS A 11 10.23 -6.78 -19.55
CA HIS A 11 9.30 -5.90 -18.87
C HIS A 11 8.56 -6.81 -17.91
N ASP A 12 8.65 -6.54 -16.62
CA ASP A 12 7.73 -7.12 -15.65
C ASP A 12 6.33 -6.89 -16.25
N ASP A 13 5.69 -7.96 -16.73
CA ASP A 13 4.30 -7.94 -17.15
C ASP A 13 3.50 -7.76 -15.85
N GLU A 14 3.49 -6.52 -15.35
CA GLU A 14 2.66 -6.12 -14.22
C GLU A 14 1.25 -6.60 -14.54
N ILE A 15 0.74 -7.53 -13.72
CA ILE A 15 -0.62 -8.02 -13.88
C ILE A 15 -1.52 -6.87 -13.46
N ILE A 16 -2.00 -6.10 -14.44
CA ILE A 16 -2.85 -4.96 -14.16
C ILE A 16 -4.26 -5.47 -13.82
N GLU A 17 -4.67 -5.25 -12.57
CA GLU A 17 -6.01 -5.58 -12.10
C GLU A 17 -7.07 -4.79 -12.88
N ASP A 18 -8.07 -5.51 -13.40
CA ASP A 18 -9.19 -4.98 -14.19
C ASP A 18 -10.50 -5.71 -13.85
N SER A 19 -10.86 -5.71 -12.58
CA SER A 19 -12.01 -6.49 -12.09
C SER A 19 -13.28 -5.66 -11.88
N ASN A 20 -13.30 -4.37 -12.24
CA ASN A 20 -14.49 -3.52 -12.17
C ASN A 20 -15.46 -3.78 -13.33
N PRO A 21 -16.60 -4.47 -13.12
CA PRO A 21 -17.52 -4.83 -14.19
C PRO A 21 -18.61 -3.79 -14.42
N THR A 22 -18.56 -2.64 -13.74
CA THR A 22 -19.68 -1.68 -13.73
C THR A 22 -19.72 -0.81 -14.97
N ASP A 23 -20.93 -0.40 -15.33
CA ASP A 23 -21.19 0.65 -16.32
C ASP A 23 -21.14 2.06 -15.70
N ASN A 24 -20.47 2.21 -14.55
CA ASN A 24 -20.30 3.52 -13.93
C ASN A 24 -19.53 4.47 -14.87
N PRO A 25 -19.76 5.80 -14.79
CA PRO A 25 -19.11 6.74 -15.69
C PRO A 25 -17.59 6.69 -15.58
N GLU A 26 -16.90 6.70 -16.72
CA GLU A 26 -15.43 6.80 -16.79
C GLU A 26 -14.98 8.25 -16.91
N PHE A 27 -13.98 8.64 -16.13
CA PHE A 27 -13.44 9.99 -16.12
C PHE A 27 -12.89 10.40 -17.51
N ALA A 28 -12.25 9.47 -18.23
CA ALA A 28 -11.75 9.69 -19.59
C ALA A 28 -12.85 10.17 -20.56
N ASN A 29 -14.07 9.62 -20.45
CA ASN A 29 -15.20 10.00 -21.30
C ASN A 29 -15.67 11.45 -21.03
N MET A 30 -15.54 11.93 -19.79
CA MET A 30 -15.88 13.31 -19.41
C MET A 30 -14.89 14.32 -20.01
N LEU A 31 -13.60 13.95 -20.11
CA LEU A 31 -12.56 14.77 -20.74
C LEU A 31 -12.72 14.88 -22.26
N ILE A 32 -13.15 13.81 -22.95
CA ILE A 32 -13.34 13.80 -24.41
C ILE A 32 -14.51 14.69 -24.84
N LYS A 33 -15.63 14.67 -24.11
CA LYS A 33 -16.77 15.57 -24.39
C LYS A 33 -16.37 17.04 -24.33
N ARG A 34 -15.53 17.41 -23.35
CA ARG A 34 -14.97 18.77 -23.22
C ARG A 34 -14.02 19.14 -24.37
N ARG A 35 -13.14 18.23 -24.78
CA ARG A 35 -12.24 18.44 -25.92
C ARG A 35 -13.00 18.59 -27.25
N SER A 36 -14.15 17.92 -27.39
CA SER A 36 -15.01 18.03 -28.58
C SER A 36 -15.73 19.39 -28.66
N ILE A 37 -16.11 19.96 -27.51
CA ILE A 37 -16.65 21.33 -27.42
C ILE A 37 -15.57 22.38 -27.75
N LEU A 38 -14.33 22.18 -27.27
CA LEU A 38 -13.19 23.06 -27.58
C LEU A 38 -12.74 22.98 -29.04
N LYS A 39 -12.92 21.86 -29.73
CA LYS A 39 -12.68 21.75 -31.17
C LYS A 39 -13.78 22.38 -32.04
N GLY A 40 -14.96 22.65 -31.47
CA GLY A 40 -16.10 23.26 -32.16
C GLY A 40 -16.12 24.80 -32.14
N GLY A 41 -15.24 25.45 -31.38
CA GLY A 41 -15.13 26.92 -31.31
C GLY A 41 -13.70 27.37 -31.58
N ALA A 42 -13.49 28.09 -32.67
CA ALA A 42 -12.18 28.66 -33.00
C ALA A 42 -11.71 29.65 -31.92
N GLY A 43 -10.62 29.33 -31.23
CA GLY A 43 -9.95 30.28 -30.33
C GLY A 43 -8.83 29.65 -29.49
N LEU A 44 -7.58 30.01 -29.79
CA LEU A 44 -6.38 29.69 -29.01
C LEU A 44 -6.53 30.05 -27.53
N ILE A 45 -6.44 29.07 -26.61
CA ILE A 45 -5.95 29.29 -25.25
C ILE A 45 -4.93 28.19 -24.91
N THR A 46 -3.68 28.61 -24.91
CA THR A 46 -2.49 27.81 -24.64
C THR A 46 -2.27 27.68 -23.12
N ALA A 47 -2.14 26.45 -22.62
CA ALA A 47 -1.32 26.06 -21.46
C ALA A 47 -1.57 26.69 -20.06
N SER A 48 -2.82 26.72 -19.57
CA SER A 48 -3.08 27.12 -18.16
C SER A 48 -4.13 26.30 -17.38
N PHE A 49 -4.57 25.13 -17.87
CA PHE A 49 -5.74 24.45 -17.28
C PHE A 49 -5.50 23.18 -16.44
N PHE A 50 -4.27 22.69 -16.28
CA PHE A 50 -3.99 21.58 -15.35
C PHE A 50 -3.80 22.01 -13.88
N SER A 51 -3.92 23.31 -13.55
CA SER A 51 -3.73 23.84 -12.19
C SER A 51 -5.04 24.10 -11.41
N SER A 52 -6.18 23.60 -11.87
CA SER A 52 -7.50 24.02 -11.33
C SER A 52 -8.40 22.92 -10.73
N LEU A 53 -7.91 21.70 -10.52
CA LEU A 53 -8.52 20.80 -9.52
C LEU A 53 -8.10 21.27 -8.12
N LEU A 54 -8.66 22.41 -7.72
CA LEU A 54 -8.66 22.85 -6.34
C LEU A 54 -9.69 22.02 -5.59
N LEU A 55 -9.21 21.02 -4.85
CA LEU A 55 -9.93 20.45 -3.70
C LEU A 55 -10.10 21.56 -2.65
N MET A 56 -11.05 22.47 -2.87
CA MET A 56 -11.46 23.46 -1.88
C MET A 56 -12.30 22.76 -0.82
N GLY A 57 -11.66 22.38 0.29
CA GLY A 57 -12.34 22.28 1.58
C GLY A 57 -12.62 23.69 2.09
N CYS A 58 -13.87 24.02 2.41
CA CYS A 58 -14.22 25.27 3.07
C CYS A 58 -13.47 25.36 4.42
N ALA A 59 -12.44 26.20 4.48
CA ALA A 59 -11.81 26.62 5.73
C ALA A 59 -11.77 28.16 5.74
N THR A 60 -12.68 28.77 6.48
CA THR A 60 -12.64 30.19 6.83
C THR A 60 -11.98 30.31 8.21
N GLY A 61 -10.69 30.61 8.26
CA GLY A 61 -10.00 30.88 9.52
C GLY A 61 -8.49 30.87 9.39
N GLU A 62 -7.85 32.00 9.72
CA GLU A 62 -6.40 32.13 9.82
C GLU A 62 -5.89 31.40 11.07
N GLY A 63 -5.38 30.18 10.88
CA GLY A 63 -4.65 29.41 11.89
C GLY A 63 -3.41 28.79 11.28
N THR A 64 -2.23 29.19 11.73
CA THR A 64 -0.94 28.65 11.27
C THR A 64 -0.74 27.23 11.82
N ALA A 65 -0.81 26.22 10.95
CA ALA A 65 -0.48 24.83 11.29
C ALA A 65 1.05 24.64 11.43
N THR A 66 1.50 24.18 12.60
CA THR A 66 2.88 23.73 12.84
C THR A 66 2.96 22.21 12.71
N ILE A 67 2.84 21.70 11.49
CA ILE A 67 3.38 20.37 11.17
C ILE A 67 4.77 20.60 10.62
N ALA A 68 5.78 20.12 11.35
CA ALA A 68 7.18 20.17 10.94
C ALA A 68 7.38 19.27 9.70
N THR A 69 7.06 19.80 8.52
CA THR A 69 7.57 19.27 7.27
C THR A 69 8.82 20.04 6.94
N ASN A 70 9.96 19.36 6.81
CA ASN A 70 11.27 19.88 6.40
C ASN A 70 11.23 21.28 5.77
N GLY A 71 11.64 22.28 6.55
CA GLY A 71 11.92 23.65 6.16
C GLY A 71 10.70 24.48 5.70
N ALA A 72 10.47 25.60 6.38
CA ALA A 72 9.70 26.74 5.87
C ALA A 72 10.43 27.43 4.69
N GLY A 73 10.83 26.65 3.68
CA GLY A 73 11.49 27.13 2.48
C GLY A 73 10.49 27.85 1.58
N LYS A 74 10.82 29.05 1.11
CA LYS A 74 10.07 29.69 0.02
C LYS A 74 10.06 28.75 -1.19
N ARG A 75 8.90 28.59 -1.83
CA ARG A 75 8.77 27.85 -3.08
C ARG A 75 9.86 28.33 -4.06
N PRO A 76 10.72 27.45 -4.59
CA PRO A 76 11.73 27.84 -5.56
C PRO A 76 11.05 28.49 -6.76
N THR A 77 11.55 29.65 -7.19
CA THR A 77 11.05 30.35 -8.39
C THR A 77 11.65 29.80 -9.68
N ALA A 78 12.68 28.96 -9.59
CA ALA A 78 13.34 28.30 -10.71
C ALA A 78 14.02 27.00 -10.25
N LEU A 79 14.13 26.04 -11.18
CA LEU A 79 15.02 24.89 -11.05
C LEU A 79 16.45 25.33 -11.36
N LYS A 80 17.42 24.92 -10.53
CA LYS A 80 18.83 25.37 -10.62
C LYS A 80 19.78 24.30 -11.17
N PHE A 81 19.26 23.31 -11.88
CA PHE A 81 20.05 22.27 -12.53
C PHE A 81 19.70 22.21 -14.02
N THR A 82 20.66 21.82 -14.83
CA THR A 82 20.43 21.53 -16.26
C THR A 82 19.70 20.20 -16.36
N ALA A 83 18.60 20.16 -17.12
CA ALA A 83 17.86 18.93 -17.36
C ALA A 83 18.79 17.86 -17.98
N VAL A 84 18.74 16.64 -17.42
CA VAL A 84 19.52 15.51 -17.92
C VAL A 84 18.86 14.99 -19.20
N PRO A 85 19.61 14.74 -20.29
CA PRO A 85 19.07 14.14 -21.50
C PRO A 85 18.48 12.75 -21.26
N HIS A 86 17.52 12.35 -22.10
CA HIS A 86 17.01 10.98 -22.11
C HIS A 86 18.15 9.97 -22.35
N TYR A 87 18.17 8.89 -21.58
CA TYR A 87 19.20 7.85 -21.59
C TYR A 87 18.56 6.47 -21.47
N THR A 88 19.08 5.49 -22.21
CA THR A 88 18.56 4.12 -22.26
C THR A 88 19.61 3.06 -21.94
N GLY A 89 20.75 3.45 -21.35
CA GLY A 89 21.73 2.50 -20.83
C GLY A 89 21.42 2.09 -19.39
N GLY A 90 22.22 1.17 -18.83
CA GLY A 90 22.02 0.60 -17.48
C GLY A 90 22.56 1.44 -16.32
N ASP A 91 23.06 2.64 -16.57
CA ASP A 91 23.65 3.52 -15.56
C ASP A 91 22.65 4.57 -15.05
N MET A 92 22.78 4.95 -13.77
CA MET A 92 22.06 6.10 -13.22
C MET A 92 22.82 7.41 -13.54
N ILE A 93 22.23 8.26 -14.36
CA ILE A 93 22.79 9.58 -14.71
C ILE A 93 22.08 10.68 -13.91
N VAL A 94 22.87 11.56 -13.29
CA VAL A 94 22.38 12.72 -12.54
C VAL A 94 22.93 14.02 -13.13
N ALA A 95 22.30 15.15 -12.80
CA ALA A 95 22.72 16.47 -13.28
C ALA A 95 24.12 16.87 -12.76
N ASP A 96 24.80 17.75 -13.48
CA ASP A 96 26.11 18.27 -13.08
C ASP A 96 26.09 18.84 -11.64
N GLY A 97 27.10 18.46 -10.85
CA GLY A 97 27.21 18.84 -9.44
C GLY A 97 26.43 17.94 -8.47
N TYR A 98 25.69 16.95 -8.96
CA TYR A 98 25.04 15.91 -8.15
C TYR A 98 25.83 14.60 -8.18
N ARG A 99 25.61 13.78 -7.16
CA ARG A 99 26.06 12.39 -7.10
C ARG A 99 24.90 11.51 -6.65
N ALA A 100 24.93 10.25 -7.05
CA ALA A 100 24.02 9.24 -6.53
C ALA A 100 24.82 8.05 -5.99
N GLU A 101 24.40 7.54 -4.84
CA GLU A 101 25.08 6.46 -4.13
C GLU A 101 24.05 5.40 -3.76
N LEU A 102 24.41 4.13 -3.94
CA LEU A 102 23.59 3.01 -3.49
C LEU A 102 23.58 2.98 -1.96
N ILE A 103 22.39 2.98 -1.38
CA ILE A 103 22.18 2.74 0.04
C ILE A 103 21.23 1.57 0.23
N LEU A 104 21.50 0.74 1.25
CA LEU A 104 20.60 -0.32 1.70
C LEU A 104 20.09 -1.25 0.58
N PRO A 105 20.96 -1.88 -0.24
CA PRO A 105 20.52 -2.80 -1.28
C PRO A 105 19.76 -3.99 -0.71
N MET A 106 18.94 -4.63 -1.54
CA MET A 106 18.23 -5.87 -1.21
C MET A 106 19.17 -6.90 -0.58
N GLY A 107 18.70 -7.61 0.43
CA GLY A 107 19.46 -8.67 1.09
C GLY A 107 20.55 -8.16 2.05
N MET A 108 20.82 -6.85 2.14
CA MET A 108 21.76 -6.29 3.11
C MET A 108 21.34 -6.62 4.55
N PRO A 109 22.21 -7.26 5.38
CA PRO A 109 21.89 -7.56 6.77
C PRO A 109 21.69 -6.29 7.62
N ILE A 110 20.61 -6.26 8.40
CA ILE A 110 20.33 -5.18 9.38
C ILE A 110 20.87 -5.49 10.79
N VAL A 111 21.40 -6.71 10.96
CA VAL A 111 22.04 -7.22 12.17
C VAL A 111 23.41 -7.79 11.84
N SER A 112 24.29 -7.86 12.84
CA SER A 112 25.57 -8.56 12.75
C SER A 112 25.40 -10.08 12.77
N GLY A 113 26.43 -10.80 12.32
CA GLY A 113 26.47 -12.27 12.32
C GLY A 113 25.84 -12.94 11.09
N LEU A 114 25.14 -12.20 10.24
CA LEU A 114 24.73 -12.65 8.92
C LEU A 114 25.75 -12.20 7.87
N GLY A 115 26.17 -13.13 7.02
CA GLY A 115 27.01 -12.78 5.87
C GLY A 115 26.24 -11.95 4.85
N GLU A 116 26.96 -11.15 4.07
CA GLU A 116 26.40 -10.39 2.95
C GLU A 116 25.74 -11.32 1.92
N TRP A 117 24.79 -10.77 1.16
CA TRP A 117 24.16 -11.50 0.06
C TRP A 117 25.18 -11.81 -1.04
N THR A 118 25.15 -13.02 -1.57
CA THR A 118 25.94 -13.43 -2.74
C THR A 118 25.10 -14.38 -3.59
N ASP A 119 25.20 -14.26 -4.91
CA ASP A 119 24.38 -15.04 -5.86
C ASP A 119 24.88 -16.49 -6.03
N ASP A 120 26.02 -16.83 -5.41
CA ASP A 120 26.71 -18.11 -5.55
C ASP A 120 26.36 -19.13 -4.44
N ARG A 121 25.46 -18.78 -3.51
CA ARG A 121 25.04 -19.67 -2.42
C ARG A 121 23.55 -19.55 -2.12
N MET A 122 22.98 -20.66 -1.61
CA MET A 122 21.59 -20.66 -1.13
C MET A 122 21.46 -19.75 0.08
N VAL A 123 20.57 -18.77 0.00
CA VAL A 123 20.23 -17.93 1.15
C VAL A 123 19.04 -18.53 1.89
N VAL A 124 19.22 -18.77 3.18
CA VAL A 124 18.15 -19.28 4.04
C VAL A 124 17.02 -18.26 4.10
N GLY A 125 15.80 -18.63 3.68
CA GLY A 125 14.68 -17.71 3.55
C GLY A 125 14.34 -16.99 4.86
N LYS A 126 14.44 -17.70 6.00
CA LYS A 126 14.24 -17.10 7.33
C LYS A 126 15.22 -15.97 7.66
N SER A 127 16.37 -15.88 6.98
CA SER A 127 17.33 -14.79 7.21
C SER A 127 16.80 -13.43 6.76
N PHE A 128 15.80 -13.37 5.86
CA PHE A 128 15.21 -12.11 5.40
C PHE A 128 14.44 -11.36 6.48
N LYS A 129 14.09 -12.01 7.59
CA LYS A 129 13.61 -11.33 8.80
C LYS A 129 14.61 -10.27 9.32
N TYR A 130 15.88 -10.37 8.90
CA TYR A 130 16.98 -9.53 9.33
C TYR A 130 17.81 -8.98 8.16
N ARG A 131 17.22 -8.92 6.98
CA ARG A 131 17.81 -8.29 5.79
C ARG A 131 16.88 -7.21 5.25
N MET A 132 17.40 -6.25 4.50
CA MET A 132 16.57 -5.43 3.61
C MET A 132 15.81 -6.35 2.65
N GLY A 133 14.55 -5.99 2.37
CA GLY A 133 13.69 -6.72 1.45
C GLY A 133 14.02 -6.44 0.00
N ASP A 134 13.08 -6.75 -0.89
CA ASP A 134 13.23 -6.59 -2.34
C ASP A 134 12.29 -5.50 -2.86
N ASN A 135 12.58 -4.97 -4.05
CA ASN A 135 11.81 -3.92 -4.73
C ASN A 135 11.36 -2.80 -3.79
N HIS A 136 12.35 -2.01 -3.37
CA HIS A 136 12.13 -0.86 -2.50
C HIS A 136 11.16 0.14 -3.12
N ASP A 137 10.18 0.58 -2.35
CA ASP A 137 9.18 1.55 -2.79
C ASP A 137 9.01 2.69 -1.78
N GLY A 138 7.77 3.07 -1.44
CA GLY A 138 7.42 4.16 -0.55
C GLY A 138 8.31 4.18 0.69
N MET A 139 8.80 5.37 1.04
CA MET A 139 9.74 5.52 2.14
C MET A 139 9.61 6.87 2.83
N TRP A 140 10.00 6.92 4.11
CA TRP A 140 10.06 8.15 4.88
C TRP A 140 11.24 8.16 5.85
N PHE A 141 11.93 9.30 5.93
CA PHE A 141 13.02 9.55 6.86
C PHE A 141 12.50 10.30 8.09
N PHE A 142 12.66 9.68 9.26
CA PHE A 142 12.34 10.26 10.57
C PHE A 142 13.64 10.68 11.27
N GLY A 143 13.82 11.98 11.52
CA GLY A 143 15.01 12.46 12.22
C GLY A 143 15.08 11.90 13.65
N LEU A 144 16.29 11.57 14.12
CA LEU A 144 16.50 10.91 15.40
C LEU A 144 17.50 11.69 16.26
N LYS A 145 17.04 12.17 17.42
CA LYS A 145 17.88 12.81 18.43
C LYS A 145 17.59 12.23 19.80
N ASN A 146 18.62 11.79 20.52
CA ASN A 146 18.51 11.21 21.86
C ASN A 146 17.50 10.04 21.98
N GLY A 147 17.32 9.26 20.90
CA GLY A 147 16.38 8.13 20.89
C GLY A 147 14.92 8.51 20.65
N SER A 148 14.65 9.75 20.24
CA SER A 148 13.30 10.26 20.01
C SER A 148 13.21 10.99 18.67
N ASP A 149 11.97 11.15 18.21
CA ASP A 149 11.66 11.90 16.99
C ASP A 149 12.19 13.34 17.06
N ALA A 150 12.82 13.75 15.97
CA ALA A 150 13.43 15.05 15.82
C ALA A 150 13.33 15.47 14.34
N PRO A 151 12.16 15.96 13.88
CA PRO A 151 11.87 16.14 12.45
C PRO A 151 12.79 17.14 11.74
N ASP A 152 13.44 18.04 12.48
CA ASP A 152 14.40 19.03 11.94
C ASP A 152 15.85 18.52 11.90
N VAL A 153 16.10 17.25 12.23
CA VAL A 153 17.43 16.63 12.28
C VAL A 153 17.63 15.68 11.10
N SER A 154 18.81 15.74 10.48
CA SER A 154 19.14 14.89 9.31
C SER A 154 20.44 14.08 9.48
N GLU A 155 21.21 14.34 10.53
CA GLU A 155 22.49 13.70 10.80
C GLU A 155 22.35 12.23 11.19
N ARG A 156 21.22 11.87 11.79
CA ARG A 156 20.84 10.51 12.18
C ARG A 156 19.32 10.39 12.11
N GLY A 157 18.81 9.24 11.71
CA GLY A 157 17.38 9.04 11.56
C GLY A 157 17.00 7.57 11.41
N LEU A 158 15.70 7.32 11.42
CA LEU A 158 15.09 6.05 11.05
C LEU A 158 14.55 6.19 9.63
N LEU A 159 14.94 5.28 8.74
CA LEU A 159 14.36 5.15 7.42
C LEU A 159 13.35 4.01 7.46
N ALA A 160 12.07 4.34 7.36
CA ALA A 160 11.02 3.38 7.06
C ALA A 160 10.91 3.26 5.55
N MET A 161 10.94 2.05 5.02
CA MET A 161 10.99 1.77 3.60
C MET A 161 10.19 0.51 3.29
N ASN A 162 9.31 0.64 2.31
CA ASN A 162 8.49 -0.43 1.77
C ASN A 162 9.31 -1.38 0.90
N HIS A 163 8.85 -2.62 0.81
CA HIS A 163 9.36 -3.70 -0.03
C HIS A 163 8.15 -4.35 -0.67
N GLU A 164 7.87 -3.96 -1.91
CA GLU A 164 6.57 -4.13 -2.52
C GLU A 164 6.36 -5.55 -3.01
N TYR A 165 7.23 -6.01 -3.91
CA TYR A 165 7.14 -7.31 -4.54
C TYR A 165 8.50 -8.00 -4.56
N THR A 166 8.59 -9.21 -5.11
CA THR A 166 9.88 -9.90 -5.28
C THR A 166 10.08 -10.37 -6.70
N ASN A 167 11.32 -10.31 -7.16
CA ASN A 167 11.68 -10.80 -8.48
C ASN A 167 12.02 -12.30 -8.45
N SER A 168 11.82 -12.99 -9.56
CA SER A 168 12.15 -14.41 -9.69
C SER A 168 13.63 -14.73 -9.47
N ASN A 169 14.51 -13.74 -9.65
CA ASN A 169 15.96 -13.82 -9.42
C ASN A 169 16.35 -13.73 -7.93
N LEU A 170 15.42 -13.44 -7.01
CA LEU A 170 15.64 -13.55 -5.56
C LEU A 170 16.04 -14.98 -5.15
N ASN A 171 15.86 -15.96 -6.03
CA ASN A 171 16.35 -17.32 -5.89
C ASN A 171 17.51 -17.59 -6.86
N PRO A 172 18.75 -17.14 -6.53
CA PRO A 172 19.85 -17.10 -7.49
C PRO A 172 20.44 -18.48 -7.83
N ILE A 173 20.15 -19.50 -7.01
CA ILE A 173 20.69 -20.86 -7.24
C ILE A 173 19.71 -21.75 -7.98
N GLU A 174 18.45 -21.87 -7.55
CA GLU A 174 17.41 -22.62 -8.26
C GLU A 174 16.01 -22.09 -7.93
N ASN A 175 15.17 -21.86 -8.94
CA ASN A 175 13.72 -21.76 -8.78
C ASN A 175 13.14 -23.18 -8.89
N TYR A 176 13.11 -23.89 -7.76
CA TYR A 176 12.62 -25.26 -7.74
C TYR A 176 11.10 -25.28 -7.68
N SER A 177 10.49 -25.97 -8.64
CA SER A 177 9.09 -26.37 -8.55
C SER A 177 8.91 -27.82 -8.96
N ASP A 178 8.11 -28.56 -8.19
CA ASP A 178 7.64 -29.89 -8.59
C ASP A 178 6.30 -29.77 -9.28
N GLN A 179 6.20 -30.32 -10.50
CA GLN A 179 4.93 -30.47 -11.20
C GLN A 179 4.24 -31.77 -10.76
N ASP A 180 2.98 -31.66 -10.30
CA ASP A 180 2.07 -32.77 -10.00
C ASP A 180 0.74 -32.54 -10.72
N ASP A 181 0.60 -33.09 -11.92
CA ASP A 181 -0.61 -32.95 -12.75
C ASP A 181 -1.84 -33.62 -12.13
N THR A 182 -1.68 -34.45 -11.10
CA THR A 182 -2.78 -35.12 -10.40
C THR A 182 -3.35 -34.27 -9.25
N ALA A 183 -2.63 -33.22 -8.83
CA ALA A 183 -3.10 -32.29 -7.80
C ALA A 183 -4.21 -31.37 -8.35
N PRO A 184 -5.04 -30.75 -7.46
CA PRO A 184 -5.92 -29.67 -7.86
C PRO A 184 -5.14 -28.58 -8.61
N LYS A 185 -5.79 -27.90 -9.57
CA LYS A 185 -5.15 -26.92 -10.47
C LYS A 185 -4.25 -25.93 -9.73
N ILE A 186 -4.72 -25.38 -8.61
CA ILE A 186 -3.96 -24.41 -7.81
C ILE A 186 -2.72 -25.00 -7.13
N SER A 187 -2.57 -26.32 -7.04
CA SER A 187 -1.47 -26.99 -6.33
C SER A 187 -0.56 -27.81 -7.26
N GLN A 188 -0.75 -27.70 -8.58
CA GLN A 188 0.02 -28.49 -9.55
C GLN A 188 1.50 -28.11 -9.60
N LYS A 189 1.84 -26.83 -9.34
CA LYS A 189 3.23 -26.35 -9.25
C LYS A 189 3.59 -26.10 -7.79
N ARG A 190 4.34 -27.03 -7.20
CA ARG A 190 4.74 -26.92 -5.79
C ARG A 190 6.09 -26.24 -5.63
N ARG A 191 6.17 -25.20 -4.81
CA ARG A 191 7.42 -24.51 -4.47
C ARG A 191 8.06 -25.03 -3.19
N LEU A 192 9.36 -24.79 -3.02
CA LEU A 192 10.07 -25.10 -1.78
C LEU A 192 9.72 -24.10 -0.68
N ALA A 193 9.53 -24.60 0.54
CA ALA A 193 9.26 -23.75 1.69
C ALA A 193 10.38 -22.73 1.98
N ASN A 194 11.63 -23.01 1.61
CA ASN A 194 12.72 -22.05 1.81
C ASN A 194 12.62 -20.83 0.89
N ASP A 195 12.17 -21.02 -0.35
CA ASP A 195 12.04 -19.94 -1.34
C ASP A 195 10.82 -19.09 -1.03
N VAL A 196 9.68 -19.73 -0.75
CA VAL A 196 8.46 -19.03 -0.30
C VAL A 196 8.71 -18.24 1.00
N ARG A 197 9.44 -18.81 1.99
CA ARG A 197 9.84 -18.04 3.19
C ARG A 197 10.71 -16.84 2.86
N ARG A 198 11.56 -16.94 1.85
CA ARG A 198 12.43 -15.83 1.43
C ARG A 198 11.56 -14.68 0.94
N GLU A 199 10.62 -14.98 0.05
CA GLU A 199 9.73 -13.99 -0.55
C GLU A 199 8.78 -13.37 0.48
N ILE A 200 8.13 -14.19 1.32
CA ILE A 200 7.29 -13.74 2.44
C ILE A 200 8.03 -12.76 3.34
N HIS A 201 9.33 -12.97 3.57
CA HIS A 201 10.15 -12.10 4.41
C HIS A 201 10.88 -10.99 3.65
N ALA A 202 10.90 -11.04 2.31
CA ALA A 202 11.40 -9.97 1.48
C ALA A 202 10.35 -8.87 1.32
N HIS A 203 9.07 -9.19 1.28
CA HIS A 203 7.97 -8.22 1.32
C HIS A 203 7.87 -7.46 2.66
N GLY A 204 7.17 -6.33 2.65
CA GLY A 204 6.75 -5.62 3.85
C GLY A 204 7.43 -4.26 4.03
N VAL A 205 7.88 -3.98 5.26
CA VAL A 205 8.57 -2.73 5.61
C VAL A 205 9.84 -3.03 6.38
N SER A 206 10.91 -2.32 6.08
CA SER A 206 12.07 -2.18 6.97
C SER A 206 12.03 -0.83 7.67
N VAL A 207 12.17 -0.82 8.99
CA VAL A 207 12.56 0.37 9.75
C VAL A 207 14.01 0.17 10.14
N VAL A 208 14.90 1.03 9.66
CA VAL A 208 16.34 0.93 9.94
C VAL A 208 16.94 2.26 10.35
N GLU A 209 17.86 2.22 11.30
CA GLU A 209 18.59 3.40 11.71
C GLU A 209 19.76 3.69 10.77
N VAL A 210 19.84 4.92 10.28
CA VAL A 210 20.92 5.40 9.43
C VAL A 210 21.57 6.65 10.03
N LYS A 211 22.85 6.85 9.71
CA LYS A 211 23.56 8.11 10.01
C LYS A 211 24.21 8.67 8.77
N ARG A 212 24.27 9.99 8.72
CA ARG A 212 24.91 10.74 7.65
C ARG A 212 26.43 10.58 7.72
N THR A 213 27.05 10.41 6.56
CA THR A 213 28.50 10.40 6.35
C THR A 213 28.88 11.57 5.43
N PRO A 214 30.17 11.85 5.18
CA PRO A 214 30.57 12.86 4.20
C PRO A 214 30.05 12.57 2.77
N THR A 215 29.83 11.30 2.44
CA THR A 215 29.44 10.83 1.11
C THR A 215 27.94 10.48 1.00
N GLY A 216 27.28 10.08 2.08
CA GLY A 216 25.86 9.75 2.01
C GLY A 216 25.27 9.39 3.36
N TYR A 217 24.62 8.22 3.41
CA TYR A 217 24.10 7.62 4.64
C TYR A 217 24.62 6.19 4.76
N GLU A 218 24.87 5.76 5.98
CA GLU A 218 25.20 4.36 6.28
C GLU A 218 24.27 3.78 7.35
N LEU A 219 23.99 2.48 7.22
CA LEU A 219 23.22 1.70 8.18
C LEU A 219 23.96 1.57 9.50
N ILE A 220 23.24 1.76 10.61
CA ILE A 220 23.70 1.38 11.94
C ILE A 220 23.19 -0.02 12.21
N LYS A 221 24.02 -1.03 11.89
CA LYS A 221 23.73 -2.45 12.19
C LYS A 221 23.50 -2.61 13.70
N ASP A 222 22.63 -3.56 14.05
CA ASP A 222 22.25 -3.88 15.44
C ASP A 222 21.60 -2.72 16.22
N SER A 223 21.16 -1.66 15.54
CA SER A 223 20.32 -0.66 16.20
C SER A 223 19.08 -1.33 16.80
N PRO A 224 18.68 -0.98 18.04
CA PRO A 224 17.46 -1.51 18.63
C PRO A 224 16.19 -1.11 17.88
N PHE A 225 16.26 -0.12 16.98
CA PHE A 225 15.18 0.29 16.10
C PHE A 225 15.05 -0.59 14.84
N ASN A 226 16.11 -1.31 14.45
CA ASN A 226 16.11 -2.10 13.23
C ASN A 226 15.07 -3.23 13.29
N LYS A 227 14.12 -3.22 12.36
CA LYS A 227 13.04 -4.21 12.32
C LYS A 227 12.49 -4.42 10.92
N ARG A 228 12.16 -5.69 10.62
CA ARG A 228 11.31 -6.06 9.49
C ARG A 228 9.88 -6.34 9.95
N TYR A 229 8.93 -5.69 9.28
CA TYR A 229 7.53 -6.07 9.23
C TYR A 229 7.36 -6.77 7.87
N THR A 230 6.79 -7.98 7.85
CA THR A 230 6.78 -8.84 6.64
C THR A 230 5.43 -9.52 6.48
N SER A 231 5.19 -10.18 5.35
CA SER A 231 4.01 -11.00 5.09
C SER A 231 3.87 -12.19 6.03
N GLY A 232 4.92 -12.52 6.79
CA GLY A 232 4.90 -13.56 7.82
C GLY A 232 4.86 -13.05 9.27
N THR A 233 4.69 -11.73 9.50
CA THR A 233 4.63 -11.16 10.87
C THR A 233 3.22 -10.74 11.26
N PRO A 234 2.78 -10.94 12.52
CA PRO A 234 1.45 -10.52 12.95
C PRO A 234 1.22 -9.00 12.86
N ALA A 235 0.09 -8.60 12.29
CA ALA A 235 -0.41 -7.23 12.28
C ALA A 235 -1.74 -7.16 13.04
N GLN A 236 -2.02 -6.03 13.70
CA GLN A 236 -3.30 -5.80 14.38
C GLN A 236 -4.33 -5.25 13.39
N LEU A 237 -5.59 -5.64 13.56
CA LEU A 237 -6.71 -4.98 12.91
C LEU A 237 -7.29 -3.92 13.87
N SER A 238 -7.52 -2.72 13.35
CA SER A 238 -8.26 -1.67 14.06
C SER A 238 -9.26 -0.97 13.15
N GLY A 239 -10.18 -0.22 13.74
CA GLY A 239 -11.31 0.39 13.03
C GLY A 239 -12.53 -0.52 12.86
N VAL A 240 -13.41 -0.14 11.93
CA VAL A 240 -14.79 -0.65 11.84
C VAL A 240 -14.91 -2.15 11.55
N ALA A 241 -13.94 -2.75 10.84
CA ALA A 241 -14.00 -4.19 10.50
C ALA A 241 -13.41 -5.09 11.58
N LYS A 242 -12.71 -4.54 12.59
CA LYS A 242 -12.11 -5.30 13.69
C LYS A 242 -13.17 -6.11 14.43
N GLY A 243 -12.94 -7.42 14.53
CA GLY A 243 -13.84 -8.36 15.22
C GLY A 243 -15.10 -8.74 14.46
N SER A 244 -15.30 -8.21 13.25
CA SER A 244 -16.44 -8.58 12.40
C SER A 244 -16.28 -10.00 11.84
N GLU A 245 -17.41 -10.63 11.46
CA GLU A 245 -17.40 -11.98 10.87
C GLU A 245 -16.57 -12.07 9.58
N PHE A 246 -16.36 -10.95 8.88
CA PHE A 246 -15.67 -10.88 7.58
C PHE A 246 -14.15 -11.01 7.67
N VAL A 247 -13.57 -10.86 8.86
CA VAL A 247 -12.10 -10.91 9.09
C VAL A 247 -11.68 -12.04 10.05
N LYS A 248 -12.65 -12.84 10.52
CA LYS A 248 -12.36 -14.02 11.34
C LYS A 248 -11.82 -15.15 10.49
N THR A 249 -10.72 -15.75 10.94
CA THR A 249 -10.06 -16.87 10.27
C THR A 249 -9.71 -17.95 11.29
N ARG A 250 -9.22 -19.10 10.82
CA ARG A 250 -8.59 -20.09 11.70
C ARG A 250 -7.39 -19.56 12.49
N LEU A 251 -6.61 -18.61 11.94
CA LEU A 251 -5.44 -18.04 12.62
C LEU A 251 -5.85 -17.04 13.71
N ASP A 252 -6.96 -16.34 13.51
CA ASP A 252 -7.55 -15.46 14.51
C ASP A 252 -9.08 -15.55 14.50
N PRO A 253 -9.66 -16.46 15.31
CA PRO A 253 -11.11 -16.62 15.41
C PRO A 253 -11.83 -15.40 16.00
N GLN A 254 -11.09 -14.46 16.60
CA GLN A 254 -11.66 -13.22 17.13
C GLN A 254 -11.62 -12.07 16.13
N GLY A 255 -10.89 -12.20 15.01
CA GLY A 255 -10.80 -11.16 13.97
C GLY A 255 -10.12 -9.88 14.44
N LEU A 256 -9.11 -9.99 15.31
CA LEU A 256 -8.39 -8.86 15.91
C LEU A 256 -7.02 -8.61 15.24
N SER A 257 -6.56 -9.52 14.40
CA SER A 257 -5.24 -9.54 13.79
C SER A 257 -5.21 -10.33 12.49
N SER A 258 -4.16 -10.09 11.71
CA SER A 258 -3.79 -10.88 10.53
C SER A 258 -2.36 -11.39 10.67
N VAL A 259 -1.99 -12.38 9.85
CA VAL A 259 -0.59 -12.74 9.63
C VAL A 259 -0.16 -12.05 8.35
N GLY A 260 0.67 -11.02 8.48
CA GLY A 260 1.28 -10.34 7.35
C GLY A 260 0.74 -8.94 7.07
N ILE A 261 1.64 -8.17 6.49
CA ILE A 261 1.39 -7.01 5.62
C ILE A 261 2.01 -7.38 4.26
N ASN A 262 1.38 -7.03 3.13
CA ASN A 262 1.85 -7.48 1.81
C ASN A 262 1.70 -6.39 0.74
N ASN A 263 2.55 -6.39 -0.30
CA ASN A 263 2.54 -5.39 -1.38
C ASN A 263 2.50 -3.95 -0.87
N GLN A 264 3.53 -3.61 -0.10
CA GLN A 264 3.70 -2.24 0.41
C GLN A 264 4.17 -1.35 -0.73
N CYS A 265 3.28 -0.51 -1.25
CA CYS A 265 3.51 0.33 -2.42
C CYS A 265 3.93 1.74 -1.98
N GLY A 266 3.02 2.71 -2.01
CA GLY A 266 3.25 4.07 -1.53
C GLY A 266 3.33 4.22 0.01
N ALA A 267 3.72 5.43 0.42
CA ALA A 267 3.91 5.75 1.83
C ALA A 267 3.74 7.23 2.18
N GLY A 268 3.51 7.51 3.46
CA GLY A 268 3.41 8.87 4.00
C GLY A 268 3.69 8.96 5.50
N LEU A 269 3.96 10.19 5.95
CA LEU A 269 4.06 10.55 7.36
C LEU A 269 2.68 10.92 7.89
N SER A 270 2.26 10.37 9.02
CA SER A 270 1.06 10.86 9.70
C SER A 270 1.33 12.20 10.43
N PRO A 271 0.30 13.03 10.65
CA PRO A 271 0.42 14.25 11.46
C PRO A 271 0.99 14.06 12.87
N TRP A 272 0.93 12.83 13.40
CA TRP A 272 1.35 12.47 14.76
C TRP A 272 2.63 11.62 14.81
N GLY A 273 3.37 11.50 13.70
CA GLY A 273 4.74 10.96 13.70
C GLY A 273 4.85 9.46 13.46
N THR A 274 3.84 8.83 12.88
CA THR A 274 3.88 7.42 12.45
C THR A 274 4.04 7.30 10.93
N TYR A 275 4.44 6.12 10.48
CA TYR A 275 4.57 5.75 9.09
C TYR A 275 3.27 5.11 8.60
N LEU A 276 2.67 5.69 7.57
CA LEU A 276 1.52 5.12 6.86
C LEU A 276 2.05 4.48 5.57
N THR A 277 1.83 3.19 5.42
CA THR A 277 2.14 2.41 4.22
C THR A 277 0.88 1.76 3.69
N THR A 278 0.88 1.38 2.43
CA THR A 278 -0.31 0.88 1.74
C THR A 278 -0.21 -0.61 1.45
N GLU A 279 -1.34 -1.27 1.18
CA GLU A 279 -1.37 -2.64 0.66
C GLU A 279 -2.10 -2.54 -0.69
N GLU A 280 -1.37 -2.81 -1.77
CA GLU A 280 -1.81 -2.48 -3.13
C GLU A 280 -2.13 -3.75 -3.93
N ASN A 281 -1.17 -4.33 -4.64
CA ASN A 281 -1.34 -5.60 -5.37
C ASN A 281 -1.31 -6.87 -4.48
N PHE A 282 -2.03 -6.86 -3.35
CA PHE A 282 -2.07 -7.98 -2.40
C PHE A 282 -2.71 -9.27 -2.97
N LEU A 283 -3.39 -9.19 -4.12
CA LEU A 283 -4.00 -10.32 -4.81
C LEU A 283 -2.96 -11.36 -5.27
N ASN A 284 -1.77 -10.91 -5.67
CA ASN A 284 -0.73 -11.70 -6.35
C ASN A 284 -0.35 -13.00 -5.63
N VAL A 285 -0.44 -12.99 -4.29
CA VAL A 285 0.05 -14.08 -3.43
C VAL A 285 -1.02 -15.07 -2.97
N PHE A 286 -2.29 -14.83 -3.32
CA PHE A 286 -3.41 -15.69 -2.91
C PHE A 286 -3.80 -16.69 -3.98
N ALA A 287 -4.31 -17.83 -3.52
CA ALA A 287 -4.92 -18.85 -4.35
C ALA A 287 -6.34 -19.18 -3.91
N ARG A 288 -7.17 -19.53 -4.88
CA ARG A 288 -8.55 -19.99 -4.68
C ARG A 288 -8.87 -21.09 -5.68
N GLY A 289 -9.30 -22.25 -5.19
CA GLY A 289 -9.88 -23.34 -5.97
C GLY A 289 -11.39 -23.24 -6.06
N ALA A 290 -12.02 -24.26 -6.65
CA ALA A 290 -13.48 -24.33 -6.75
C ALA A 290 -14.16 -24.50 -5.37
N ASP A 291 -14.88 -23.47 -4.92
CA ASP A 291 -15.60 -23.40 -3.64
C ASP A 291 -16.92 -22.60 -3.67
N LYS A 292 -17.36 -22.14 -4.84
CA LYS A 292 -18.57 -21.34 -5.01
C LYS A 292 -19.81 -22.02 -4.42
N ASP A 293 -19.93 -23.33 -4.60
CA ASP A 293 -21.04 -24.11 -4.03
C ASP A 293 -21.05 -24.12 -2.50
N ILE A 294 -19.92 -23.79 -1.85
CA ILE A 294 -19.77 -23.70 -0.39
C ILE A 294 -20.04 -22.28 0.10
N ILE A 295 -19.49 -21.27 -0.57
CA ILE A 295 -19.56 -19.87 -0.12
C ILE A 295 -20.80 -19.11 -0.64
N GLY A 296 -21.43 -19.62 -1.69
CA GLY A 296 -22.60 -19.06 -2.37
C GLY A 296 -22.30 -17.85 -3.26
N ASP A 297 -23.25 -17.52 -4.14
CA ASP A 297 -23.12 -16.48 -5.17
C ASP A 297 -22.73 -15.09 -4.63
N LYS A 298 -23.22 -14.72 -3.43
CA LYS A 298 -22.92 -13.40 -2.82
C LYS A 298 -21.42 -13.28 -2.53
N ASN A 299 -20.82 -14.30 -1.93
CA ASN A 299 -19.40 -14.28 -1.56
C ASN A 299 -18.49 -14.52 -2.77
N ASP A 300 -18.93 -15.36 -3.71
CA ASP A 300 -18.22 -15.57 -4.97
C ASP A 300 -18.05 -14.24 -5.75
N LYS A 301 -19.14 -13.46 -5.88
CA LYS A 301 -19.10 -12.12 -6.50
C LYS A 301 -18.20 -11.14 -5.76
N ARG A 302 -18.21 -11.18 -4.42
CA ARG A 302 -17.33 -10.34 -3.59
C ARG A 302 -15.86 -10.62 -3.87
N LEU A 303 -15.46 -11.89 -3.93
CA LEU A 303 -14.08 -12.27 -4.22
C LEU A 303 -13.69 -11.92 -5.67
N ALA A 304 -14.56 -12.20 -6.64
CA ALA A 304 -14.32 -11.89 -8.04
C ALA A 304 -14.17 -10.38 -8.33
N ARG A 305 -14.80 -9.51 -7.52
CA ARG A 305 -14.69 -8.03 -7.62
C ARG A 305 -13.35 -7.48 -7.10
N TYR A 306 -12.53 -8.34 -6.51
CA TYR A 306 -11.15 -8.08 -6.13
C TYR A 306 -10.22 -9.02 -6.88
N GLY A 307 -10.58 -9.43 -8.10
CA GLY A 307 -9.80 -10.32 -8.97
C GLY A 307 -9.81 -11.82 -8.65
N LEU A 308 -10.15 -12.23 -7.42
CA LEU A 308 -9.97 -13.61 -6.94
C LEU A 308 -11.13 -14.56 -7.31
N LYS A 309 -11.18 -14.98 -8.57
CA LYS A 309 -12.15 -15.96 -9.10
C LYS A 309 -11.80 -17.39 -8.69
N GLU A 310 -12.71 -18.35 -8.89
CA GLU A 310 -12.38 -19.77 -8.70
C GLU A 310 -11.23 -20.21 -9.61
N ASP A 311 -10.48 -21.21 -9.16
CA ASP A 311 -9.37 -21.82 -9.88
C ASP A 311 -8.29 -20.81 -10.35
N THR A 312 -8.05 -19.81 -9.51
CA THR A 312 -7.12 -18.70 -9.73
C THR A 312 -5.94 -18.79 -8.75
N ILE A 313 -4.74 -18.68 -9.31
CA ILE A 313 -3.55 -18.14 -8.64
C ILE A 313 -3.25 -16.90 -9.48
N ASP A 314 -3.27 -15.72 -8.87
CA ASP A 314 -3.20 -14.48 -9.66
C ASP A 314 -1.83 -14.34 -10.34
N ASP A 315 -0.76 -14.40 -9.55
CA ASP A 315 0.59 -14.60 -10.08
C ASP A 315 1.13 -15.99 -9.68
N PRO A 316 1.21 -16.95 -10.62
CA PRO A 316 1.71 -18.28 -10.35
C PRO A 316 3.19 -18.33 -9.96
N ALA A 317 3.96 -17.25 -10.18
CA ALA A 317 5.34 -17.15 -9.71
C ALA A 317 5.42 -17.24 -8.18
N TYR A 318 4.45 -16.67 -7.45
CA TYR A 318 4.41 -16.75 -5.99
C TYR A 318 4.03 -18.14 -5.50
N SER A 319 2.81 -18.62 -5.80
CA SER A 319 2.33 -19.94 -5.36
C SER A 319 2.62 -20.25 -3.88
N TRP A 320 2.46 -19.26 -2.99
CA TRP A 320 2.90 -19.30 -1.58
C TRP A 320 2.16 -20.34 -0.74
N HIS A 321 0.99 -20.79 -1.18
CA HIS A 321 0.18 -21.82 -0.54
C HIS A 321 0.66 -23.26 -0.76
N THR A 322 1.60 -23.47 -1.68
CA THR A 322 1.96 -24.80 -2.16
C THR A 322 2.95 -25.62 -1.31
N PRO A 323 3.87 -25.03 -0.50
CA PRO A 323 4.79 -25.84 0.29
C PRO A 323 4.07 -26.72 1.31
N LYS A 324 4.55 -27.96 1.47
CA LYS A 324 3.97 -28.99 2.37
C LYS A 324 4.80 -29.24 3.63
N ASP A 325 6.01 -28.72 3.67
CA ASP A 325 7.02 -28.87 4.73
C ASP A 325 7.10 -27.64 5.66
N GLY A 326 6.05 -26.82 5.65
CA GLY A 326 5.84 -25.70 6.58
C GLY A 326 5.18 -26.10 7.89
N GLN A 327 5.16 -25.15 8.82
CA GLN A 327 4.28 -25.26 9.99
C GLN A 327 2.82 -25.01 9.55
N ALA A 328 1.86 -25.63 10.24
CA ALA A 328 0.44 -25.34 10.00
C ALA A 328 0.17 -23.84 10.22
N GLY A 329 -0.54 -23.20 9.30
CA GLY A 329 -0.73 -21.75 9.30
C GLY A 329 0.42 -20.94 8.68
N GLU A 330 1.54 -21.55 8.24
CA GLU A 330 2.65 -20.81 7.63
C GLU A 330 2.39 -20.47 6.15
N PHE A 331 1.87 -21.44 5.39
CA PHE A 331 1.67 -21.33 3.94
C PHE A 331 0.22 -21.58 3.52
N ASP A 332 -0.46 -22.51 4.17
CA ASP A 332 -1.84 -22.90 3.89
C ASP A 332 -2.85 -21.74 4.01
N HIS A 333 -2.55 -20.68 4.76
CA HIS A 333 -3.43 -19.52 4.86
C HIS A 333 -3.50 -18.67 3.58
N TRP A 334 -2.57 -18.86 2.64
CA TRP A 334 -2.60 -18.25 1.31
C TRP A 334 -3.57 -18.99 0.36
N ASP A 335 -4.01 -20.21 0.70
CA ASP A 335 -5.15 -20.88 0.06
C ASP A 335 -6.44 -20.51 0.79
N ILE A 336 -7.28 -19.69 0.16
CA ILE A 336 -8.55 -19.25 0.74
C ILE A 336 -9.74 -20.14 0.37
N THR A 337 -9.50 -21.27 -0.31
CA THR A 337 -10.57 -22.18 -0.73
C THR A 337 -11.35 -22.70 0.48
N ALA A 338 -12.63 -22.32 0.57
CA ALA A 338 -13.50 -22.75 1.66
C ALA A 338 -13.69 -24.28 1.67
N LYS A 339 -13.81 -24.86 2.85
CA LYS A 339 -13.99 -26.32 3.01
C LYS A 339 -15.45 -26.65 3.39
N ALA A 340 -16.00 -27.70 2.78
CA ALA A 340 -17.38 -28.12 3.03
C ALA A 340 -17.59 -28.51 4.51
N GLY A 341 -18.72 -28.09 5.09
CA GLY A 341 -19.04 -28.34 6.51
C GLY A 341 -18.15 -27.58 7.51
N LYS A 342 -17.36 -26.61 7.05
CA LYS A 342 -16.51 -25.74 7.87
C LYS A 342 -17.02 -24.31 7.90
N THR A 343 -16.70 -23.60 8.97
CA THR A 343 -16.93 -22.15 9.12
C THR A 343 -15.64 -21.37 8.85
N ALA A 344 -15.71 -20.04 8.80
CA ALA A 344 -14.53 -19.20 8.60
C ALA A 344 -13.47 -19.31 9.71
N THR A 345 -13.86 -19.75 10.92
CA THR A 345 -12.91 -20.01 12.02
C THR A 345 -12.28 -21.40 11.97
N ASP A 346 -12.72 -22.26 11.04
CA ASP A 346 -12.17 -23.60 10.82
C ASP A 346 -11.16 -23.63 9.67
N ASP A 347 -11.22 -22.67 8.74
CA ASP A 347 -10.36 -22.54 7.55
C ASP A 347 -9.89 -21.08 7.31
N TYR A 348 -9.38 -20.79 6.10
CA TYR A 348 -8.70 -19.54 5.75
C TYR A 348 -9.47 -18.69 4.75
N ARG A 349 -10.77 -18.96 4.53
CA ARG A 349 -11.57 -18.30 3.48
C ARG A 349 -11.68 -16.78 3.59
N HIS A 350 -11.45 -16.23 4.78
CA HIS A 350 -11.47 -14.79 5.04
C HIS A 350 -10.06 -14.18 5.18
N THR A 351 -8.98 -14.95 5.00
CA THR A 351 -7.61 -14.39 5.09
C THR A 351 -7.42 -13.26 4.09
N PHE A 352 -7.92 -13.40 2.87
CA PHE A 352 -7.89 -12.36 1.84
C PHE A 352 -8.54 -11.03 2.28
N ASN A 353 -9.60 -11.09 3.10
CA ASN A 353 -10.29 -9.90 3.62
C ASN A 353 -9.47 -9.13 4.66
N THR A 354 -8.35 -9.70 5.12
CA THR A 354 -7.46 -9.07 6.10
C THR A 354 -6.30 -8.28 5.47
N PHE A 355 -6.27 -8.17 4.14
CA PHE A 355 -5.30 -7.38 3.35
C PHE A 355 -6.00 -6.32 2.50
N GLY A 356 -5.26 -5.35 1.99
CA GLY A 356 -5.74 -4.23 1.18
C GLY A 356 -6.10 -3.01 2.02
N TYR A 357 -5.36 -2.76 3.10
CA TYR A 357 -5.59 -1.62 4.00
C TYR A 357 -4.37 -0.70 4.09
N ILE A 358 -4.64 0.57 4.38
CA ILE A 358 -3.62 1.44 4.98
C ILE A 358 -3.13 0.80 6.29
N THR A 359 -1.83 0.62 6.37
CA THR A 359 -1.12 0.02 7.49
C THR A 359 -0.24 1.07 8.17
N GLU A 360 -0.41 1.21 9.48
CA GLU A 360 0.35 2.17 10.29
C GLU A 360 1.44 1.47 11.11
N ILE A 361 2.65 2.05 11.10
CA ILE A 361 3.82 1.59 11.85
C ILE A 361 4.36 2.77 12.66
N ASP A 362 4.65 2.54 13.95
CA ASP A 362 5.42 3.47 14.77
C ASP A 362 6.92 3.12 14.65
N PRO A 363 7.72 3.94 13.94
CA PRO A 363 9.13 3.64 13.72
C PRO A 363 9.97 3.75 15.00
N PHE A 364 9.51 4.50 16.01
CA PHE A 364 10.23 4.68 17.27
C PHE A 364 9.86 3.63 18.32
N ASN A 365 8.87 2.77 18.05
CA ASN A 365 8.48 1.67 18.91
C ASN A 365 8.68 0.31 18.22
N PRO A 366 9.91 -0.24 18.19
CA PRO A 366 10.22 -1.50 17.51
C PRO A 366 9.49 -2.72 18.13
N LYS A 367 8.88 -2.59 19.31
CA LYS A 367 8.06 -3.66 19.91
C LYS A 367 6.61 -3.64 19.43
N ALA A 368 6.12 -2.52 18.90
CA ALA A 368 4.76 -2.41 18.38
C ALA A 368 4.56 -3.26 17.13
N LYS A 369 3.37 -3.86 16.99
CA LYS A 369 2.93 -4.47 15.74
C LYS A 369 2.48 -3.37 14.77
N ALA A 370 2.52 -3.67 13.48
CA ALA A 370 1.82 -2.84 12.50
C ALA A 370 0.30 -2.90 12.75
N VAL A 371 -0.43 -1.84 12.39
CA VAL A 371 -1.88 -1.72 12.60
C VAL A 371 -2.57 -1.44 11.26
N LYS A 372 -3.43 -2.34 10.80
CA LYS A 372 -4.27 -2.15 9.61
C LYS A 372 -5.50 -1.33 9.96
N ARG A 373 -5.70 -0.20 9.29
CA ARG A 373 -6.72 0.81 9.59
C ARG A 373 -7.97 0.58 8.75
N THR A 374 -8.84 -0.31 9.21
CA THR A 374 -9.96 -0.83 8.41
C THR A 374 -11.03 0.20 8.08
N SER A 375 -11.15 1.28 8.86
CA SER A 375 -12.13 2.35 8.59
C SER A 375 -11.81 3.19 7.34
N LEU A 376 -10.58 3.07 6.81
CA LEU A 376 -10.16 3.72 5.56
C LEU A 376 -10.59 2.92 4.31
N GLY A 377 -11.22 1.76 4.49
CA GLY A 377 -11.70 0.91 3.40
C GLY A 377 -10.65 -0.05 2.88
N ARG A 378 -11.13 -1.14 2.25
CA ARG A 378 -10.30 -2.21 1.68
C ARG A 378 -10.28 -2.16 0.15
N PHE A 379 -9.11 -1.95 -0.44
CA PHE A 379 -8.86 -1.90 -1.89
C PHE A 379 -7.34 -1.87 -2.17
N ALA A 380 -6.92 -1.74 -3.43
CA ALA A 380 -5.50 -1.69 -3.80
C ALA A 380 -4.97 -0.27 -3.55
N HIS A 381 -4.58 0.02 -2.31
CA HIS A 381 -4.18 1.39 -1.95
C HIS A 381 -2.84 1.73 -2.57
N GLU A 382 -2.78 2.76 -3.41
CA GLU A 382 -1.48 3.31 -3.83
C GLU A 382 -0.86 4.11 -2.68
N ASN A 383 -1.61 5.10 -2.19
CA ASN A 383 -1.10 6.07 -1.24
C ASN A 383 -2.11 6.50 -0.16
N CYS A 384 -1.63 7.26 0.82
CA CYS A 384 -2.46 7.87 1.85
C CYS A 384 -2.03 9.32 2.11
N ALA A 385 -2.58 10.24 1.34
CA ALA A 385 -2.26 11.67 1.44
C ALA A 385 -3.25 12.39 2.36
N PHE A 386 -2.75 13.17 3.33
CA PHE A 386 -3.62 13.96 4.20
C PHE A 386 -3.66 15.44 3.82
N ALA A 387 -4.83 16.07 3.96
CA ALA A 387 -4.97 17.51 3.88
C ALA A 387 -4.24 18.19 5.05
N PRO A 388 -3.71 19.41 4.90
CA PRO A 388 -3.07 20.14 6.01
C PRO A 388 -3.96 20.16 7.26
N PRO A 389 -3.48 19.60 8.39
CA PRO A 389 -4.24 19.60 9.63
C PRO A 389 -4.41 21.01 10.17
N ASN A 390 -5.66 21.38 10.43
CA ASN A 390 -6.01 22.65 11.05
C ASN A 390 -6.61 22.36 12.43
N GLU A 391 -6.08 23.00 13.46
CA GLU A 391 -6.54 22.77 14.83
C GLU A 391 -8.03 23.07 14.97
N GLY A 392 -8.77 22.15 15.61
CA GLY A 392 -10.23 22.23 15.75
C GLY A 392 -11.03 21.64 14.58
N GLU A 393 -10.37 21.23 13.49
CA GLU A 393 -11.01 20.62 12.32
C GLU A 393 -10.74 19.11 12.20
N PRO A 394 -11.62 18.32 11.60
CA PRO A 394 -11.34 16.92 11.23
C PRO A 394 -10.09 16.78 10.36
N LEU A 395 -9.41 15.64 10.51
CA LEU A 395 -8.39 15.24 9.56
C LEU A 395 -9.04 14.63 8.31
N VAL A 396 -8.42 14.87 7.16
CA VAL A 396 -8.88 14.37 5.87
C VAL A 396 -7.74 13.62 5.20
N PHE A 397 -8.01 12.40 4.75
CA PHE A 397 -7.09 11.53 4.03
C PHE A 397 -7.68 11.21 2.65
N TYR A 398 -6.85 11.20 1.62
CA TYR A 398 -7.18 10.85 0.23
C TYR A 398 -6.39 9.61 -0.16
N MET A 399 -7.05 8.67 -0.84
CA MET A 399 -6.49 7.37 -1.21
C MET A 399 -6.92 7.04 -2.63
N GLY A 400 -5.98 6.56 -3.45
CA GLY A 400 -6.23 5.96 -4.75
C GLY A 400 -6.41 4.44 -4.61
N ASP A 401 -7.28 3.88 -5.45
CA ASP A 401 -7.39 2.43 -5.67
C ASP A 401 -6.75 2.12 -7.02
N ASP A 402 -5.48 1.69 -7.04
CA ASP A 402 -4.74 1.51 -8.28
C ASP A 402 -5.11 0.21 -9.00
N ALA A 403 -6.21 0.30 -9.74
CA ALA A 403 -6.60 -0.70 -10.72
C ALA A 403 -7.45 -0.04 -11.80
N ARG A 404 -7.60 -0.73 -12.94
CA ARG A 404 -8.33 -0.17 -14.08
C ARG A 404 -9.80 0.05 -13.72
N GLY A 405 -10.24 1.29 -13.92
CA GLY A 405 -11.62 1.67 -13.69
C GLY A 405 -12.00 1.72 -12.21
N GLU A 406 -11.07 1.62 -11.27
CA GLU A 406 -11.36 1.82 -9.85
C GLU A 406 -11.44 3.30 -9.47
N TYR A 407 -11.50 3.59 -8.17
CA TYR A 407 -12.04 4.84 -7.64
C TYR A 407 -11.02 5.62 -6.81
N ILE A 408 -11.32 6.90 -6.60
CA ILE A 408 -10.64 7.74 -5.60
C ILE A 408 -11.50 7.82 -4.34
N TYR A 409 -10.88 7.59 -3.20
CA TYR A 409 -11.50 7.64 -1.89
C TYR A 409 -11.00 8.80 -1.04
N LYS A 410 -11.81 9.17 -0.06
CA LYS A 410 -11.50 10.16 0.96
C LYS A 410 -12.02 9.67 2.31
N PHE A 411 -11.22 9.75 3.35
CA PHE A 411 -11.64 9.50 4.73
C PHE A 411 -11.59 10.79 5.54
N VAL A 412 -12.60 11.03 6.38
CA VAL A 412 -12.66 12.18 7.29
C VAL A 412 -12.83 11.67 8.72
N SER A 413 -11.91 12.03 9.62
CA SER A 413 -11.97 11.58 11.01
C SER A 413 -13.17 12.17 11.76
N ASP A 414 -13.75 11.43 12.71
CA ASP A 414 -14.77 11.98 13.60
C ASP A 414 -14.14 12.96 14.61
N ALA A 415 -12.94 12.64 15.06
CA ALA A 415 -12.18 13.48 15.98
C ALA A 415 -11.64 14.73 15.26
N LYS A 416 -11.61 15.84 16.00
CA LYS A 416 -10.99 17.10 15.57
C LYS A 416 -9.51 17.12 15.93
N TRP A 417 -8.69 17.63 15.02
CA TRP A 417 -7.24 17.77 15.19
C TRP A 417 -6.90 18.71 16.35
N THR A 418 -5.87 18.35 17.11
CA THR A 418 -5.18 19.27 18.02
C THR A 418 -3.68 19.10 17.90
N ASN A 419 -2.94 20.21 17.96
CA ASN A 419 -1.48 20.17 17.87
C ASN A 419 -0.83 19.46 19.06
N ALA A 420 -1.57 19.24 20.15
CA ALA A 420 -1.13 18.45 21.30
C ALA A 420 -0.92 16.96 20.97
N ASP A 421 -1.46 16.47 19.86
CA ASP A 421 -1.36 15.06 19.45
C ASP A 421 -0.12 14.77 18.57
N VAL A 422 0.67 15.79 18.20
CA VAL A 422 1.92 15.61 17.46
C VAL A 422 2.88 14.73 18.27
N GLY A 423 3.45 13.71 17.62
CA GLY A 423 4.35 12.74 18.26
C GLY A 423 3.65 11.69 19.14
N GLY A 424 2.32 11.62 19.11
CA GLY A 424 1.55 10.69 19.95
C GLY A 424 1.49 9.23 19.48
N GLY A 425 2.13 8.91 18.34
CA GLY A 425 2.29 7.52 17.88
C GLY A 425 0.97 6.80 17.57
N LEU A 426 0.96 5.47 17.68
CA LEU A 426 -0.21 4.64 17.32
C LEU A 426 -1.49 4.98 18.10
N ALA A 427 -1.38 5.43 19.35
CA ALA A 427 -2.55 5.77 20.16
C ALA A 427 -3.32 6.97 19.59
N VAL A 428 -2.61 7.93 18.98
CA VAL A 428 -3.22 9.02 18.23
C VAL A 428 -3.74 8.53 16.89
N GLY A 429 -3.05 7.58 16.26
CA GLY A 429 -3.57 6.86 15.09
C GLY A 429 -4.95 6.24 15.35
N ASP A 430 -5.13 5.55 16.48
CA ASP A 430 -6.43 4.96 16.89
C ASP A 430 -7.52 6.05 17.01
N LYS A 431 -7.17 7.21 17.58
CA LYS A 431 -8.10 8.33 17.73
C LYS A 431 -8.63 8.86 16.39
N TYR A 432 -7.76 8.96 15.38
CA TYR A 432 -8.10 9.62 14.12
C TYR A 432 -8.46 8.68 12.97
N LEU A 433 -7.90 7.47 12.92
CA LEU A 433 -8.06 6.55 11.79
C LEU A 433 -9.07 5.44 12.05
N ASP A 434 -9.45 5.16 13.30
CA ASP A 434 -10.41 4.09 13.59
C ASP A 434 -11.87 4.55 13.50
N LYS A 435 -12.13 5.85 13.59
CA LYS A 435 -13.49 6.43 13.58
C LYS A 435 -13.56 7.66 12.67
N GLY A 436 -14.48 7.60 11.73
CA GLY A 436 -14.67 8.63 10.72
C GLY A 436 -15.65 8.17 9.66
N THR A 437 -15.67 8.91 8.56
CA THR A 437 -16.54 8.66 7.42
C THR A 437 -15.70 8.48 6.17
N LEU A 438 -15.84 7.34 5.51
CA LEU A 438 -15.29 7.09 4.18
C LEU A 438 -16.19 7.74 3.12
N PHE A 439 -15.60 8.19 2.04
CA PHE A 439 -16.25 8.78 0.88
C PHE A 439 -15.58 8.26 -0.39
N VAL A 440 -16.32 8.26 -1.49
CA VAL A 440 -15.84 7.95 -2.83
C VAL A 440 -16.19 9.08 -3.80
N ALA A 441 -15.29 9.35 -4.75
CA ALA A 441 -15.42 10.46 -5.69
C ALA A 441 -16.45 10.16 -6.80
N VAL A 442 -17.24 11.17 -7.13
CA VAL A 442 -18.06 11.22 -8.35
C VAL A 442 -17.76 12.51 -9.09
N PHE A 443 -17.33 12.40 -10.35
CA PHE A 443 -17.10 13.54 -11.22
C PHE A 443 -18.27 13.76 -12.18
N HIS A 444 -18.43 15.00 -12.63
CA HIS A 444 -19.51 15.42 -13.51
C HIS A 444 -18.96 16.07 -14.78
N ASP A 445 -19.73 16.01 -15.88
CA ASP A 445 -19.33 16.56 -17.19
C ASP A 445 -19.06 18.09 -17.13
N ASP A 446 -19.69 18.80 -16.18
CA ASP A 446 -19.49 20.23 -15.90
C ASP A 446 -18.20 20.54 -15.13
N GLY A 447 -17.44 19.51 -14.73
CA GLY A 447 -16.11 19.63 -14.13
C GLY A 447 -16.15 19.82 -12.63
N THR A 448 -17.34 19.79 -12.06
CA THR A 448 -17.53 19.64 -10.62
C THR A 448 -17.33 18.18 -10.23
N GLY A 449 -17.15 17.97 -8.93
CA GLY A 449 -17.17 16.64 -8.33
C GLY A 449 -17.84 16.70 -6.97
N GLN A 450 -18.30 15.54 -6.50
CA GLN A 450 -18.88 15.37 -5.18
C GLN A 450 -18.31 14.13 -4.50
N TRP A 451 -18.27 14.18 -3.17
CA TRP A 451 -17.95 13.04 -2.32
C TRP A 451 -19.24 12.36 -1.89
N ARG A 452 -19.39 11.07 -2.20
CA ARG A 452 -20.52 10.26 -1.73
C ARG A 452 -20.09 9.35 -0.61
N GLU A 453 -20.89 9.27 0.44
CA GLU A 453 -20.65 8.39 1.59
C GLU A 453 -21.17 6.97 1.26
N PRO A 454 -20.30 5.95 1.16
CA PRO A 454 -20.69 4.56 1.20
C PRO A 454 -20.79 4.12 2.66
N SER A 455 -21.96 4.27 3.27
CA SER A 455 -22.24 3.78 4.63
C SER A 455 -23.66 3.22 4.74
N LYS A 456 -23.98 2.54 5.85
CA LYS A 456 -25.33 2.05 6.14
C LYS A 456 -26.38 3.15 6.25
N LYS A 457 -25.99 4.42 6.38
CA LYS A 457 -26.91 5.57 6.32
C LYS A 457 -27.39 5.84 4.89
N ASN A 458 -26.67 5.35 3.89
CA ASN A 458 -27.03 5.50 2.48
C ASN A 458 -28.05 4.41 2.07
N PRO A 459 -29.28 4.77 1.65
CA PRO A 459 -30.31 3.80 1.29
C PRO A 459 -29.93 2.92 0.08
N MET A 460 -28.96 3.33 -0.75
CA MET A 460 -28.45 2.52 -1.86
C MET A 460 -27.68 1.27 -1.40
N LEU A 461 -27.27 1.23 -0.12
CA LEU A 461 -26.52 0.15 0.51
C LEU A 461 -27.39 -0.65 1.50
N ALA A 462 -28.70 -0.69 1.27
CA ALA A 462 -29.63 -1.44 2.12
C ALA A 462 -29.35 -2.95 2.18
N ASP A 463 -28.73 -3.51 1.12
CA ASP A 463 -28.35 -4.92 0.98
C ASP A 463 -27.05 -5.31 1.70
N PHE A 464 -26.25 -4.34 2.14
CA PHE A 464 -25.12 -4.55 3.03
C PHE A 464 -25.60 -4.74 4.48
N GLU A 465 -24.98 -5.63 5.24
CA GLU A 465 -25.40 -6.00 6.60
C GLU A 465 -25.04 -4.90 7.61
N ASN A 466 -23.84 -4.32 7.50
CA ASN A 466 -23.30 -3.31 8.42
C ASN A 466 -22.14 -2.53 7.79
N ASP A 467 -21.61 -1.52 8.49
CA ASP A 467 -20.48 -0.71 8.00
C ASP A 467 -19.15 -1.51 7.94
N ALA A 468 -19.02 -2.61 8.70
CA ALA A 468 -17.86 -3.49 8.59
C ALA A 468 -17.84 -4.22 7.24
N GLU A 469 -19.00 -4.69 6.76
CA GLU A 469 -19.14 -5.23 5.41
C GLU A 469 -18.76 -4.19 4.35
N ILE A 470 -19.25 -2.96 4.51
CA ILE A 470 -18.96 -1.87 3.58
C ILE A 470 -17.47 -1.55 3.53
N ALA A 471 -16.78 -1.53 4.67
CA ALA A 471 -15.34 -1.30 4.71
C ALA A 471 -14.54 -2.42 4.04
N VAL A 472 -14.91 -3.69 4.27
CA VAL A 472 -14.23 -4.86 3.67
C VAL A 472 -14.49 -4.98 2.16
N PHE A 473 -15.67 -4.56 1.70
CA PHE A 473 -16.09 -4.59 0.29
C PHE A 473 -16.31 -3.17 -0.25
N ALA A 474 -15.39 -2.25 0.06
CA ALA A 474 -15.50 -0.83 -0.26
C ALA A 474 -15.66 -0.58 -1.77
N ARG A 475 -14.99 -1.35 -2.62
CA ARG A 475 -15.16 -1.35 -4.08
C ARG A 475 -16.62 -1.57 -4.49
N MET A 476 -17.27 -2.60 -3.95
CA MET A 476 -18.70 -2.88 -4.22
C MET A 476 -19.62 -1.79 -3.68
N ALA A 477 -19.29 -1.19 -2.54
CA ALA A 477 -20.07 -0.06 -2.03
C ALA A 477 -19.91 1.18 -2.92
N GLY A 478 -18.70 1.44 -3.43
CA GLY A 478 -18.39 2.44 -4.44
C GLY A 478 -19.17 2.25 -5.74
N ASP A 479 -19.20 1.01 -6.24
CA ASP A 479 -20.01 0.61 -7.40
C ASP A 479 -21.47 1.06 -7.22
N LYS A 480 -22.07 0.69 -6.08
CA LYS A 480 -23.47 0.93 -5.76
C LYS A 480 -23.81 2.40 -5.61
N VAL A 481 -22.92 3.21 -5.06
CA VAL A 481 -23.15 4.66 -4.91
C VAL A 481 -22.76 5.45 -6.16
N GLY A 482 -22.39 4.78 -7.26
CA GLY A 482 -22.12 5.39 -8.55
C GLY A 482 -20.82 6.19 -8.61
N ALA A 483 -19.77 5.67 -7.98
CA ALA A 483 -18.41 6.20 -8.06
C ALA A 483 -17.94 6.32 -9.52
N THR A 484 -17.11 7.31 -9.83
CA THR A 484 -16.56 7.49 -11.19
C THR A 484 -15.33 6.61 -11.38
N LYS A 485 -15.35 5.76 -12.40
CA LYS A 485 -14.22 4.92 -12.82
C LYS A 485 -13.05 5.80 -13.29
N MET A 486 -11.85 5.50 -12.83
CA MET A 486 -10.64 6.29 -13.08
C MET A 486 -9.59 5.48 -13.86
N ASP A 487 -8.67 6.19 -14.50
CA ASP A 487 -7.55 5.61 -15.25
C ASP A 487 -6.38 5.35 -14.28
N ARG A 488 -6.46 4.29 -13.46
CA ARG A 488 -5.43 3.89 -12.46
C ARG A 488 -5.01 5.00 -11.48
N PRO A 489 -5.82 5.30 -10.45
CA PRO A 489 -5.49 6.25 -9.40
C PRO A 489 -4.24 5.87 -8.59
N ASP A 490 -3.11 6.39 -9.03
CA ASP A 490 -1.81 6.25 -8.39
C ASP A 490 -1.55 7.46 -7.44
N ASP A 491 -0.33 8.02 -7.46
CA ASP A 491 0.25 8.82 -6.39
C ASP A 491 -0.33 10.25 -6.31
N ALA A 492 -1.11 10.53 -5.28
CA ALA A 492 -1.59 11.87 -4.93
C ALA A 492 -0.66 12.59 -3.92
N ARG A 493 -0.03 13.70 -4.31
CA ARG A 493 0.83 14.47 -3.39
C ARG A 493 0.21 15.78 -2.91
N ARG A 494 0.52 16.13 -1.66
CA ARG A 494 0.22 17.46 -1.10
C ARG A 494 1.09 18.54 -1.76
N GLU A 495 0.46 19.62 -2.24
CA GLU A 495 1.16 20.88 -2.54
C GLU A 495 1.42 21.65 -1.22
N LYS A 496 2.69 21.92 -0.90
CA LYS A 496 3.09 22.54 0.39
C LYS A 496 2.74 24.04 0.53
N SER A 497 2.19 24.70 -0.48
CA SER A 497 1.98 26.16 -0.44
C SER A 497 0.60 26.58 -0.96
N ARG A 498 -0.34 26.86 -0.05
CA ARG A 498 -1.34 27.92 -0.25
C ARG A 498 -1.58 28.66 1.07
N SER A 499 -0.66 29.56 1.42
CA SER A 499 -1.05 30.83 1.99
C SER A 499 -1.20 31.80 0.82
N PHE A 500 -2.43 32.11 0.44
CA PHE A 500 -2.71 33.36 -0.23
C PHE A 500 -3.67 34.12 0.66
N LEU A 501 -3.08 35.05 1.42
CA LEU A 501 -3.76 36.27 1.82
C LEU A 501 -4.19 37.00 0.54
N GLN A 502 -5.45 36.86 0.15
CA GLN A 502 -6.38 37.92 -0.26
C GLN A 502 -7.65 37.33 -0.87
#